data_AF-A0AAJ6EFC0-F1
#
_entry.id   AF-A0AAJ6EFC0-F1
#
_cell.length_a   1.000
_cell.length_b   1.000
_cell.length_c   1.000
_cell.angle_alpha   90.00
_cell.angle_beta   90.00
_cell.angle_gamma   90.00
#
_symmetry.space_group_name_H-M   'P 1'
#
loop_
_entity.id
_entity.type
_entity.pdbx_description
1 polymer ?
#
loop_
_entity_poly.entity_id
_entity_poly.type
_entity_poly.pdbx_seq_one_letter_code
_entity_poly.pdbx_strand_id
1 'polypeptide(L)' 'MRTTDSRHDLPIAPNLLDRNFIAAAPNQIWLADITYIETDQGWLYLAAAMDLYSRRIVGWAMEYRRP' A
#
# COMPACT_ATOMS: atom_id res chain seq x y z
N MET A 1 -18.25 0.60 13.55
CA MET A 1 -17.31 1.39 12.72
C MET A 1 -17.45 0.89 11.28
N ARG A 2 -17.85 1.74 10.32
CA ARG A 2 -18.06 1.35 8.91
C ARG A 2 -16.97 2.01 8.07
N THR A 3 -16.06 1.21 7.52
CA THR A 3 -14.83 1.69 6.88
C THR A 3 -15.00 2.09 5.41
N THR A 4 -16.09 1.67 4.77
CA THR A 4 -16.40 2.04 3.38
C THR A 4 -17.89 2.27 3.23
N ASP A 5 -18.28 3.41 2.65
CA ASP A 5 -19.64 3.62 2.16
C ASP A 5 -19.67 3.50 0.64
N SER A 6 -19.89 2.29 0.13
CA SER A 6 -20.04 2.05 -1.31
C SER A 6 -21.39 2.53 -1.87
N ARG A 7 -22.29 3.04 -1.01
CA ARG A 7 -23.61 3.57 -1.41
C ARG A 7 -23.61 5.10 -1.29
N HIS A 8 -22.68 5.74 -1.99
CA HIS A 8 -22.59 7.18 -2.10
C HIS A 8 -22.92 7.63 -3.54
N ASP A 9 -23.38 8.87 -3.68
CA ASP A 9 -23.66 9.46 -5.00
C ASP A 9 -22.44 10.14 -5.64
N LEU A 10 -21.26 10.02 -5.03
CA LEU A 10 -20.00 10.51 -5.60
C LEU A 10 -19.56 9.64 -6.81
N PRO A 11 -18.82 10.21 -7.77
CA PRO A 11 -18.27 9.45 -8.89
C PRO A 11 -17.39 8.28 -8.42
N ILE A 12 -17.59 7.10 -9.02
CA ILE A 12 -16.76 5.91 -8.79
C ILE A 12 -15.52 6.01 -9.67
N ALA A 13 -14.34 6.01 -9.07
CA ALA A 13 -13.08 5.99 -9.81
C ALA A 13 -12.93 4.67 -10.59
N PRO A 14 -12.43 4.70 -11.84
CA PRO A 14 -12.22 3.47 -12.60
C PRO A 14 -11.12 2.61 -11.97
N ASN A 15 -11.33 1.29 -11.92
CA ASN A 15 -10.28 0.35 -11.57
C ASN A 15 -9.32 0.16 -12.76
N LEU A 16 -8.28 0.99 -12.82
CA LEU A 16 -7.30 0.98 -13.90
C LEU A 16 -6.46 -0.31 -13.96
N LEU A 17 -6.32 -1.02 -12.83
CA LEU A 17 -5.49 -2.21 -12.75
C LEU A 17 -6.21 -3.45 -13.28
N ASP A 18 -7.53 -3.55 -13.04
CA ASP A 18 -8.39 -4.68 -13.46
C ASP A 18 -7.76 -6.07 -13.25
N ARG A 19 -7.12 -6.27 -12.09
CA ARG A 19 -6.39 -7.50 -11.71
C ARG A 19 -5.23 -7.88 -12.65
N ASN A 20 -4.80 -6.99 -13.54
CA ASN A 20 -3.62 -7.17 -14.38
C ASN A 20 -2.36 -6.69 -13.63
N PHE A 21 -1.61 -7.65 -13.06
CA PHE A 21 -0.37 -7.38 -12.32
C PHE A 21 0.89 -7.52 -13.20
N ILE A 22 0.80 -7.16 -14.47
CA ILE A 22 1.94 -7.16 -15.41
C ILE A 22 2.36 -5.71 -15.65
N ALA A 23 3.58 -5.36 -15.24
CA ALA A 23 4.22 -4.08 -15.57
C ALA A 23 5.29 -4.31 -16.65
N ALA A 24 5.24 -3.55 -17.75
CA ALA A 24 6.17 -3.68 -18.87
C ALA A 24 7.41 -2.78 -18.71
N ALA A 25 7.31 -1.75 -17.88
CA ALA A 25 8.37 -0.79 -17.57
C ALA A 25 8.27 -0.29 -16.12
N PRO A 26 9.34 0.33 -15.57
CA PRO A 26 9.30 0.96 -14.26
C PRO A 26 8.22 2.05 -14.16
N ASN A 27 7.73 2.30 -12.94
CA ASN A 27 6.78 3.36 -12.59
C ASN A 27 5.39 3.25 -13.25
N GLN A 28 4.96 2.04 -13.61
CA GLN A 28 3.62 1.79 -14.15
C GLN A 28 2.63 1.29 -13.10
N ILE A 29 3.07 0.38 -12.23
CA ILE A 29 2.26 -0.20 -11.16
C ILE A 29 3.11 -0.27 -9.90
N TRP A 30 2.59 0.29 -8.80
CA TRP A 30 3.20 0.17 -7.48
C TRP A 30 2.34 -0.70 -6.57
N LEU A 31 2.97 -1.62 -5.85
CA LEU A 31 2.34 -2.37 -4.78
C LEU A 31 2.67 -1.69 -3.45
N ALA A 32 1.69 -1.52 -2.59
CA ALA A 32 1.90 -0.98 -1.25
C ALA A 32 1.22 -1.86 -0.21
N ASP A 33 1.88 -2.03 0.92
CA ASP A 33 1.34 -2.77 2.06
C ASP A 33 1.83 -2.17 3.38
N ILE A 34 1.10 -2.47 4.46
CA ILE A 34 1.48 -2.12 5.82
C ILE A 34 1.63 -3.40 6.62
N THR A 35 2.77 -3.56 7.27
CA THR A 35 3.05 -4.69 8.15
C THR A 35 3.57 -4.23 9.51
N TYR A 36 3.66 -5.17 10.45
CA TYR A 36 4.07 -4.96 11.83
C TYR A 36 5.29 -5.81 12.11
N ILE A 37 6.34 -5.18 12.62
CA ILE A 37 7.57 -5.84 13.01
C ILE A 37 7.67 -5.80 14.54
N GLU A 38 7.78 -6.96 15.16
CA GLU A 38 8.05 -7.06 16.59
C GLU A 38 9.52 -6.71 16.85
N THR A 39 9.78 -5.81 17.80
CA THR A 39 11.12 -5.40 18.21
C THR A 39 11.22 -5.38 19.74
N ASP A 40 12.44 -5.33 20.28
CA ASP A 40 12.67 -5.20 21.73
C ASP A 40 12.09 -3.89 22.32
N GLN A 41 11.74 -2.91 21.47
CA GLN A 41 11.14 -1.63 21.86
C GLN A 41 9.62 -1.60 21.63
N GLY A 42 9.01 -2.73 21.24
CA GLY A 42 7.60 -2.85 20.92
C GLY A 42 7.35 -2.99 19.41
N TRP A 43 6.10 -2.74 19.00
CA TRP A 43 5.67 -2.91 17.60
C TRP A 43 6.06 -1.71 16.75
N LEU A 44 6.77 -1.99 15.64
CA LEU A 44 7.05 -1.03 14.59
C LEU A 44 6.08 -1.24 13.42
N TYR A 45 5.35 -0.20 13.05
CA TYR A 45 4.55 -0.18 11.84
C TYR A 45 5.44 0.22 10.66
N LEU A 46 5.46 -0.59 9.61
CA LEU A 46 6.16 -0.31 8.37
C LEU A 46 5.16 -0.23 7.24
N ALA A 47 5.07 0.94 6.60
CA ALA A 47 4.39 1.12 5.32
C ALA A 47 5.45 1.15 4.21
N ALA A 48 5.31 0.32 3.19
CA ALA A 48 6.27 0.27 2.08
C ALA A 48 5.55 0.28 0.73
N ALA A 49 6.17 0.94 -0.26
CA ALA A 49 5.74 0.93 -1.66
C ALA A 49 6.84 0.33 -2.54
N MET A 50 6.49 -0.63 -3.38
CA MET A 50 7.36 -1.35 -4.30
C MET A 50 6.94 -1.09 -5.74
N ASP A 51 7.92 -0.77 -6.60
CA ASP A 51 7.70 -0.79 -8.04
C ASP A 51 7.59 -2.23 -8.55
N LEU A 52 6.47 -2.56 -9.21
CA LEU A 52 6.16 -3.95 -9.59
C LEU A 52 7.12 -4.52 -10.65
N TYR A 53 7.59 -3.66 -11.56
CA TYR A 53 8.52 -4.07 -12.63
C TYR A 53 9.90 -4.41 -12.06
N SER A 54 10.52 -3.47 -11.34
CA SER A 54 11.90 -3.60 -10.85
C SER A 54 12.02 -4.36 -9.53
N ARG A 55 10.90 -4.58 -8.81
CA ARG A 55 10.85 -5.13 -7.45
C ARG A 55 11.62 -4.32 -6.41
N ARG A 56 11.91 -3.06 -6.70
CA ARG A 56 12.59 -2.15 -5.77
C ARG A 56 11.57 -1.47 -4.86
N ILE A 57 11.91 -1.34 -3.58
CA ILE A 57 11.19 -0.44 -2.67
C ILE A 57 11.53 1.00 -3.10
N VAL A 58 10.50 1.75 -3.47
CA VAL A 58 10.62 3.14 -3.95
C VAL A 58 10.24 4.17 -2.88
N GLY A 59 9.65 3.72 -1.78
CA GLY A 59 9.38 4.55 -0.61
C GLY A 59 8.96 3.71 0.60
N TRP A 60 9.21 4.22 1.79
CA TRP A 60 8.77 3.61 3.05
C TRP A 60 8.58 4.67 4.14
N ALA A 61 7.75 4.35 5.12
CA ALA A 61 7.56 5.13 6.34
C ALA A 61 7.48 4.17 7.54
N MET A 62 7.94 4.64 8.69
CA MET A 62 8.04 3.85 9.91
C MET A 62 7.51 4.66 11.09
N GLU A 63 6.69 4.02 11.91
CA GLU A 63 6.19 4.62 13.14
C GLU A 63 6.10 3.57 14.25
N TYR A 64 6.61 3.90 15.43
CA TYR A 64 6.42 3.06 16.61
C TYR A 64 4.99 3.21 17.12
N ARG A 65 4.38 2.10 17.54
CA ARG A 65 3.13 2.18 18.30
C ARG A 65 3.38 3.04 19.54
N ARG A 66 2.83 4.25 19.55
CA ARG A 66 2.80 5.04 20.79
C ARG A 66 1.75 4.41 21.73
N PRO A 67 2.06 4.27 23.03
CA PRO A 67 1.08 3.83 24.02
C PRO A 67 -0.11 4.78 24.10
#